data_AF-A0A1K0GRL6-F1
#
_entry.id   AF-A0A1K0GRL6-F1
#
_cell.length_a   1.000
_cell.length_b   1.000
_cell.length_c   1.000
_cell.angle_alpha   90.00
_cell.angle_beta   90.00
_cell.angle_gamma   90.00
#
_symmetry.space_group_name_H-M   'P 1'
#
loop_
_entity.id
_entity.type
_entity.pdbx_description
1 polymer ?
#
loop_
_entity_poly.entity_id
_entity_poly.type
_entity_poly.pdbx_seq_one_letter_code
_entity_poly.pdbx_strand_id
1 'polypeptide(L)'
;MPPHTRDPDTESSDLSDEPHKERAPVAPHRQMLVGTETPSCYDSDNDDNGNETHYNIDTISELNPEVLRGMLIKLTKHNKARSSNTYKKPSCHSDFHQRLSHTHNALKEAPKLTTKNWYTWNLCFRGILSNWPVAMKHLDGTVTPEHKKYDCALDSKLCTILQSSALLARNDNVNYLFIWPANSEPWKLHDLYCRLKTDLTEMEKITESTLLNEVRKICMFQANVHKLITNIDEHWAKAESMGHTLPNVKG
;
A
#
# COMPACT_ATOMS: atom_id res chain seq x y z
N MET A 1 57.94 -20.12 37.61
CA MET A 1 57.77 -21.54 37.98
C MET A 1 56.29 -21.79 38.28
N PRO A 2 55.69 -22.87 37.74
CA PRO A 2 54.31 -23.33 38.00
C PRO A 2 54.30 -24.23 39.27
N PRO A 3 53.21 -24.95 39.67
CA PRO A 3 51.90 -25.15 39.03
C PRO A 3 50.68 -25.04 39.98
N HIS A 4 49.47 -24.98 39.43
CA HIS A 4 48.41 -25.84 39.97
C HIS A 4 47.40 -26.25 38.88
N THR A 5 47.29 -27.56 38.79
CA THR A 5 46.51 -28.41 37.90
C THR A 5 45.24 -28.92 38.57
N ARG A 6 44.22 -29.17 37.74
CA ARG A 6 43.21 -30.27 37.82
C ARG A 6 42.10 -30.14 38.90
N ASP A 7 40.83 -30.52 38.66
CA ASP A 7 40.25 -31.49 37.73
C ASP A 7 38.83 -31.11 37.23
N PRO A 8 38.37 -31.70 36.10
CA PRO A 8 36.97 -31.79 35.70
C PRO A 8 36.38 -33.15 36.09
N ASP A 9 35.26 -33.17 36.83
CA ASP A 9 34.54 -34.40 37.10
C ASP A 9 33.69 -34.83 35.92
N THR A 10 33.99 -36.05 35.51
CA THR A 10 33.32 -36.93 34.55
C THR A 10 32.53 -37.95 35.36
N GLU A 11 31.24 -38.08 35.12
CA GLU A 11 30.47 -39.32 35.31
C GLU A 11 29.16 -39.16 34.50
N SER A 12 28.92 -39.97 33.45
CA SER A 12 28.35 -41.34 33.51
C SER A 12 26.83 -41.27 33.76
N SER A 13 25.90 -41.84 32.98
CA SER A 13 25.90 -43.02 32.12
C SER A 13 24.81 -42.94 31.05
N ASP A 14 25.01 -43.75 30.02
CA ASP A 14 24.07 -44.29 29.02
C ASP A 14 22.64 -44.60 29.52
N LEU A 15 21.68 -44.54 28.59
CA LEU A 15 20.92 -45.71 28.14
C LEU A 15 20.09 -45.39 26.87
N SER A 16 20.47 -46.07 25.78
CA SER A 16 19.62 -46.45 24.64
C SER A 16 18.53 -47.43 25.12
N ASP A 17 17.48 -47.85 24.43
CA ASP A 17 17.05 -47.91 23.03
C ASP A 17 15.50 -47.99 23.04
N GLU A 18 14.85 -47.56 21.96
CA GLU A 18 14.02 -48.43 21.09
C GLU A 18 12.91 -47.63 20.36
N PRO A 19 12.87 -47.68 19.00
CA PRO A 19 11.79 -47.14 18.21
C PRO A 19 10.85 -48.26 17.76
N HIS A 20 9.56 -48.18 18.12
CA HIS A 20 8.57 -49.14 17.63
C HIS A 20 7.45 -48.53 16.76
N LYS A 21 7.52 -48.93 15.48
CA LYS A 21 6.46 -49.45 14.60
C LYS A 21 5.30 -48.53 14.21
N GLU A 22 5.43 -47.99 13.00
CA GLU A 22 4.64 -48.41 11.82
C GLU A 22 3.15 -48.74 12.02
N ARG A 23 2.26 -47.83 11.61
CA ARG A 23 1.07 -48.16 10.78
C ARG A 23 0.39 -46.91 10.21
N ALA A 24 0.27 -46.87 8.89
CA ALA A 24 -0.78 -46.17 8.15
C ALA A 24 -1.12 -47.03 6.91
N PRO A 25 -2.25 -46.87 6.21
CA PRO A 25 -3.56 -46.29 6.57
C PRO A 25 -4.71 -47.29 6.33
N VAL A 26 -5.83 -47.15 7.04
CA VAL A 26 -7.10 -47.83 6.65
C VAL A 26 -8.04 -46.78 6.07
N ALA A 27 -8.28 -46.90 4.77
CA ALA A 27 -9.31 -46.15 4.06
C ALA A 27 -10.68 -46.84 4.23
N PRO A 28 -11.75 -46.09 4.52
CA PRO A 28 -13.09 -46.52 4.19
C PRO A 28 -13.67 -45.67 3.05
N HIS A 29 -13.93 -46.39 1.96
CA HIS A 29 -15.21 -46.40 1.27
C HIS A 29 -15.69 -45.14 0.54
N ARG A 30 -15.61 -45.22 -0.80
CA ARG A 30 -16.32 -44.38 -1.77
C ARG A 30 -17.83 -44.42 -1.51
N GLN A 31 -18.43 -43.24 -1.39
CA GLN A 31 -19.84 -43.04 -1.72
C GLN A 31 -19.93 -42.10 -2.92
N MET A 32 -20.54 -42.61 -4.00
CA MET A 32 -21.02 -41.84 -5.14
C MET A 32 -22.16 -40.95 -4.67
N LEU A 33 -22.06 -39.64 -4.95
CA LEU A 33 -23.23 -38.76 -4.93
C LEU A 33 -23.23 -37.91 -6.20
N VAL A 34 -24.43 -37.85 -6.76
CA VAL A 34 -24.81 -37.41 -8.09
C VAL A 34 -24.83 -35.88 -8.18
N GLY A 35 -24.19 -35.37 -9.24
CA GLY A 35 -24.71 -34.34 -10.14
C GLY A 35 -25.18 -33.00 -9.57
N THR A 36 -24.30 -32.00 -9.63
CA THR A 36 -24.69 -30.62 -9.94
C THR A 36 -23.69 -30.06 -10.95
N GLU A 37 -24.21 -29.63 -12.09
CA GLU A 37 -23.49 -29.11 -13.24
C GLU A 37 -22.65 -27.89 -12.87
N THR A 38 -21.32 -28.02 -12.98
CA THR A 38 -20.39 -26.89 -12.92
C THR A 38 -20.40 -26.17 -14.26
N PRO A 39 -20.55 -24.84 -14.31
CA PRO A 39 -20.42 -24.08 -15.55
C PRO A 39 -19.04 -24.25 -16.16
N SER A 40 -19.03 -24.67 -17.43
CA SER A 40 -17.89 -24.78 -18.34
C SER A 40 -16.86 -23.66 -18.15
N CYS A 41 -15.62 -24.04 -17.82
CA CYS A 41 -14.45 -23.18 -17.87
C CYS A 41 -14.31 -22.58 -19.27
N TYR A 42 -14.28 -21.25 -19.35
CA TYR A 42 -13.75 -20.55 -20.52
C TYR A 42 -12.23 -20.73 -20.53
N ASP A 43 -11.76 -21.71 -21.31
CA ASP A 43 -10.39 -21.70 -21.82
C ASP A 43 -10.30 -20.60 -22.88
N SER A 44 -9.89 -19.41 -22.43
CA SER A 44 -9.40 -18.37 -23.33
C SER A 44 -7.89 -18.37 -23.22
N ASP A 45 -7.25 -19.13 -24.12
CA ASP A 45 -5.90 -18.83 -24.58
C ASP A 45 -5.91 -17.38 -25.09
N ASN A 46 -5.36 -16.48 -24.27
CA ASN A 46 -5.15 -15.10 -24.65
C ASN A 46 -3.63 -14.90 -24.72
N ASP A 47 -3.13 -14.96 -25.94
CA ASP A 47 -1.86 -14.35 -26.31
C ASP A 47 -1.95 -12.85 -25.98
N ASP A 48 -1.44 -12.48 -24.79
CA ASP A 48 -1.39 -11.11 -24.27
C ASP A 48 -0.36 -10.30 -25.08
N ASN A 49 -0.76 -9.92 -26.29
CA ASN A 49 -0.08 -8.89 -27.06
C ASN A 49 -0.37 -7.56 -26.37
N GLY A 50 0.61 -7.06 -25.61
CA GLY A 50 0.51 -5.94 -24.66
C GLY A 50 0.16 -4.60 -25.29
N ASN A 51 -1.05 -4.48 -25.85
CA ASN A 51 -1.59 -3.23 -26.33
C ASN A 51 -2.18 -2.49 -25.13
N GLU A 52 -1.42 -1.53 -24.61
CA GLU A 52 -1.81 -0.64 -23.55
C GLU A 52 -3.00 0.22 -24.03
N THR A 53 -4.22 -0.25 -23.80
CA THR A 53 -5.44 0.51 -24.10
C THR A 53 -5.46 1.80 -23.29
N HIS A 54 -5.15 2.92 -23.94
CA HIS A 54 -5.33 4.26 -23.39
C HIS A 54 -6.82 4.61 -23.40
N TYR A 55 -7.44 4.64 -22.22
CA TYR A 55 -8.83 5.09 -22.07
C TYR A 55 -8.87 6.62 -21.95
N ASN A 56 -9.69 7.28 -22.77
CA ASN A 56 -9.98 8.71 -22.61
C ASN A 56 -10.85 8.92 -21.35
N ILE A 57 -10.60 9.98 -20.61
CA ILE A 57 -11.31 10.32 -19.36
C ILE A 57 -12.80 10.50 -19.61
N ASP A 58 -13.19 11.07 -20.76
CA ASP A 58 -14.61 11.27 -21.11
C ASP A 58 -15.38 9.95 -21.23
N THR A 59 -14.73 8.90 -21.72
CA THR A 59 -15.31 7.55 -21.80
C THR A 59 -15.47 6.89 -20.43
N ILE A 60 -14.67 7.26 -19.42
CA ILE A 60 -14.74 6.65 -18.09
C ILE A 60 -16.03 7.07 -17.37
N SER A 61 -16.49 8.31 -17.60
CA SER A 61 -17.75 8.82 -17.03
C SER A 61 -19.01 8.13 -17.57
N GLU A 62 -18.92 7.48 -18.73
CA GLU A 62 -20.06 6.76 -19.34
C GLU A 62 -20.07 5.27 -18.98
N LEU A 63 -19.04 4.75 -18.31
CA LEU A 63 -18.96 3.33 -17.97
C LEU A 63 -19.89 2.96 -16.82
N ASN A 64 -20.59 1.83 -16.97
CA ASN A 64 -21.31 1.18 -15.89
C ASN A 64 -20.34 0.81 -14.74
N PRO A 65 -20.69 1.06 -13.47
CA PRO A 65 -19.93 0.65 -12.29
C PRO A 65 -19.42 -0.81 -12.29
N GLU A 66 -20.16 -1.77 -12.84
CA GLU A 66 -19.74 -3.18 -12.93
C GLU A 66 -18.55 -3.37 -13.89
N VAL A 67 -18.56 -2.68 -15.03
CA VAL A 67 -17.46 -2.70 -16.02
C VAL A 67 -16.22 -2.06 -15.41
N LEU A 68 -16.40 -0.95 -14.72
CA LEU A 68 -15.34 -0.24 -13.98
C LEU A 68 -14.70 -1.15 -12.91
N ARG A 69 -15.50 -1.90 -12.15
CA ARG A 69 -15.01 -2.92 -11.20
C ARG A 69 -14.20 -4.02 -11.90
N GLY A 70 -14.71 -4.57 -13.01
CA GLY A 70 -14.02 -5.59 -13.79
C GLY A 70 -12.65 -5.12 -14.30
N MET A 71 -12.59 -3.89 -14.83
CA MET A 71 -11.36 -3.25 -15.27
C MET A 71 -10.37 -3.06 -14.12
N LEU A 72 -10.83 -2.57 -12.96
CA LEU A 72 -9.99 -2.37 -11.77
C LEU A 72 -9.34 -3.68 -11.31
N ILE A 73 -10.11 -4.78 -11.31
CA ILE A 73 -9.63 -6.13 -10.95
C ILE A 73 -8.58 -6.61 -11.96
N LYS A 74 -8.79 -6.38 -13.26
CA LYS A 74 -7.84 -6.76 -14.32
C LYS A 74 -6.52 -5.97 -14.19
N LEU A 75 -6.61 -4.67 -13.93
CA LEU A 75 -5.45 -3.79 -13.70
C LEU A 75 -4.65 -4.20 -12.46
N THR A 76 -5.33 -4.53 -11.35
CA THR A 76 -4.65 -5.00 -10.13
C THR A 76 -3.96 -6.35 -10.33
N LYS A 77 -4.52 -7.26 -11.12
CA LYS A 77 -3.86 -8.53 -11.50
C LYS A 77 -2.58 -8.28 -12.32
N HIS A 78 -2.64 -7.38 -13.32
CA HIS A 78 -1.48 -7.08 -14.18
C HIS A 78 -0.36 -6.37 -13.41
N ASN A 79 -0.69 -5.41 -12.54
CA ASN A 79 0.29 -4.74 -11.68
C ASN A 79 0.96 -5.69 -10.66
N LYS A 80 0.26 -6.74 -10.21
CA LYS A 80 0.84 -7.79 -9.37
C LYS A 80 1.88 -8.63 -10.12
N ALA A 81 1.68 -8.85 -11.43
CA ALA A 81 2.63 -9.56 -12.29
C ALA A 81 3.79 -8.67 -12.76
N ARG A 82 3.60 -7.36 -12.93
CA ARG A 82 4.67 -6.44 -13.35
C ARG A 82 5.63 -6.07 -12.21
N SER A 83 5.12 -5.95 -10.99
CA SER A 83 5.94 -5.63 -9.81
C SER A 83 6.81 -6.80 -9.30
N SER A 84 6.51 -8.04 -9.67
CA SER A 84 7.32 -9.20 -9.32
C SER A 84 8.61 -9.35 -10.13
N ASN A 85 8.77 -8.57 -11.22
CA ASN A 85 9.78 -8.85 -12.25
C ASN A 85 10.99 -7.92 -12.15
N THR A 86 10.85 -6.77 -11.49
CA THR A 86 11.92 -5.75 -11.41
C THR A 86 12.89 -5.98 -10.25
N TYR A 87 12.49 -6.76 -9.24
CA TYR A 87 13.32 -7.06 -8.09
C TYR A 87 13.66 -8.55 -8.07
N LYS A 88 14.93 -8.90 -8.35
CA LYS A 88 15.42 -10.28 -8.18
C LYS A 88 15.11 -10.74 -6.76
N LYS A 89 14.27 -11.77 -6.62
CA LYS A 89 13.99 -12.40 -5.32
C LYS A 89 15.32 -12.88 -4.71
N PRO A 90 15.61 -12.53 -3.45
CA PRO A 90 16.75 -13.10 -2.74
C PRO A 90 16.60 -14.63 -2.67
N SER A 91 17.72 -15.35 -2.73
CA SER A 91 17.71 -16.81 -2.64
C SER A 91 17.12 -17.26 -1.29
N CYS A 92 16.55 -18.46 -1.26
CA CYS A 92 15.82 -18.99 -0.10
C CYS A 92 16.69 -19.14 1.18
N HIS A 93 18.01 -19.00 1.06
CA HIS A 93 19.00 -19.13 2.14
C HIS A 93 19.73 -17.84 2.49
N SER A 94 19.21 -16.67 2.09
CA SER A 94 19.83 -15.41 2.47
C SER A 94 19.78 -15.18 3.99
N ASP A 95 20.94 -14.95 4.59
CA ASP A 95 21.05 -14.59 6.00
C ASP A 95 20.35 -13.25 6.31
N PHE A 96 20.22 -12.95 7.60
CA PHE A 96 19.60 -11.73 8.10
C PHE A 96 20.18 -10.45 7.47
N HIS A 97 21.51 -10.38 7.35
CA HIS A 97 22.19 -9.20 6.82
C HIS A 97 21.93 -9.01 5.34
N GLN A 98 21.94 -10.09 4.55
CA GLN A 98 21.65 -10.03 3.13
C GLN A 98 20.21 -9.56 2.87
N ARG A 99 19.23 -10.05 3.64
CA ARG A 99 17.83 -9.58 3.54
C ARG A 99 17.68 -8.12 3.92
N LEU A 100 18.37 -7.70 4.98
CA LEU A 100 18.35 -6.31 5.44
C LEU A 100 18.98 -5.36 4.41
N SER A 101 20.16 -5.71 3.89
CA SER A 101 20.84 -4.95 2.84
C SER A 101 20.01 -4.89 1.56
N HIS A 102 19.40 -6.00 1.14
CA HIS A 102 18.50 -6.01 -0.02
C HIS A 102 17.31 -5.07 0.18
N THR A 103 16.65 -5.13 1.34
CA THR A 103 15.53 -4.26 1.70
C THR A 103 15.92 -2.78 1.66
N HIS A 104 17.04 -2.45 2.31
CA HIS A 104 17.55 -1.08 2.34
C HIS A 104 17.91 -0.56 0.94
N ASN A 105 18.58 -1.37 0.11
CA ASN A 105 18.95 -0.99 -1.25
C ASN A 105 17.73 -0.81 -2.15
N ALA A 106 16.77 -1.73 -2.10
CA ALA A 106 15.52 -1.61 -2.85
C ALA A 106 14.74 -0.34 -2.46
N LEU A 107 14.71 -0.01 -1.16
CA LEU A 107 14.04 1.20 -0.68
C LEU A 107 14.82 2.48 -0.99
N LYS A 108 16.15 2.40 -1.13
CA LYS A 108 16.99 3.52 -1.56
C LYS A 108 16.72 3.91 -3.02
N GLU A 109 16.37 2.93 -3.85
CA GLU A 109 15.96 3.13 -5.25
C GLU A 109 14.51 3.60 -5.39
N ALA A 110 13.66 3.35 -4.38
CA ALA A 110 12.29 3.84 -4.36
C ALA A 110 12.25 5.38 -4.22
N PRO A 111 11.20 6.05 -4.75
CA PRO A 111 10.94 7.45 -4.46
C PRO A 111 10.93 7.70 -2.95
N LYS A 112 11.47 8.83 -2.50
CA LYS A 112 11.43 9.19 -1.07
C LYS A 112 9.98 9.40 -0.62
N LEU A 113 9.67 8.98 0.61
CA LEU A 113 8.35 9.16 1.20
C LEU A 113 8.09 10.66 1.42
N THR A 114 6.93 11.12 0.96
CA THR A 114 6.40 12.48 1.07
C THR A 114 4.91 12.42 1.40
N THR A 115 4.32 13.56 1.73
CA THR A 115 2.86 13.65 1.95
C THR A 115 2.04 13.29 0.69
N LYS A 116 2.60 13.47 -0.50
CA LYS A 116 1.89 13.31 -1.78
C LYS A 116 1.95 11.91 -2.39
N ASN A 117 2.88 11.07 -1.95
CA ASN A 117 3.11 9.76 -2.57
C ASN A 117 2.91 8.58 -1.62
N TRP A 118 2.23 8.78 -0.48
CA TRP A 118 2.01 7.75 0.54
C TRP A 118 1.50 6.43 -0.04
N TYR A 119 0.47 6.42 -0.89
CA TYR A 119 -0.10 5.17 -1.42
C TYR A 119 0.86 4.39 -2.32
N THR A 120 1.47 5.08 -3.29
CA THR A 120 2.44 4.47 -4.20
C THR A 120 3.67 3.98 -3.44
N TRP A 121 4.14 4.79 -2.49
CA TRP A 121 5.27 4.45 -1.63
C TRP A 121 4.96 3.24 -0.74
N ASN A 122 3.80 3.24 -0.08
CA ASN A 122 3.36 2.15 0.79
C ASN A 122 3.21 0.83 0.03
N LEU A 123 2.64 0.88 -1.18
CA LEU A 123 2.53 -0.29 -2.04
C LEU A 123 3.93 -0.86 -2.36
N CYS A 124 4.88 0.01 -2.72
CA CYS A 124 6.27 -0.39 -2.97
C CYS A 124 6.94 -0.97 -1.73
N PHE A 125 6.84 -0.29 -0.58
CA PHE A 125 7.44 -0.72 0.69
C PHE A 125 6.93 -2.08 1.15
N ARG A 126 5.61 -2.31 1.13
CA ARG A 126 5.03 -3.62 1.44
C ARG A 126 5.43 -4.68 0.41
N GLY A 127 5.54 -4.29 -0.87
CA GLY A 127 6.04 -5.16 -1.94
C GLY A 127 7.47 -5.66 -1.65
N ILE A 128 8.38 -4.76 -1.28
CA ILE A 128 9.77 -5.09 -0.91
C ILE A 128 9.78 -6.04 0.29
N LEU A 129 9.04 -5.72 1.35
CA LEU A 129 9.00 -6.51 2.58
C LEU A 129 8.30 -7.87 2.41
N SER A 130 7.42 -8.03 1.42
CA SER A 130 6.69 -9.28 1.19
C SER A 130 7.60 -10.50 0.94
N ASN A 131 8.83 -10.26 0.46
CA ASN A 131 9.86 -11.29 0.29
C ASN A 131 10.51 -11.74 1.63
N TRP A 132 10.19 -11.05 2.73
CA TRP A 132 10.66 -11.33 4.08
C TRP A 132 9.48 -11.45 5.06
N PRO A 133 8.85 -12.64 5.16
CA PRO A 133 7.63 -12.84 5.95
C PRO A 133 7.76 -12.42 7.43
N VAL A 134 8.95 -12.57 8.03
CA VAL A 134 9.19 -12.14 9.41
C VAL A 134 9.11 -10.61 9.54
N ALA A 135 9.73 -9.86 8.62
CA ALA A 135 9.63 -8.40 8.60
C ALA A 135 8.18 -7.92 8.37
N MET A 136 7.43 -8.61 7.51
CA MET A 136 5.98 -8.33 7.34
C MET A 136 5.20 -8.54 8.64
N LYS A 137 5.52 -9.58 9.41
CA LYS A 137 4.87 -9.83 10.70
C LYS A 137 5.15 -8.72 11.73
N HIS A 138 6.36 -8.18 11.75
CA HIS A 138 6.71 -7.00 12.55
C HIS A 138 5.93 -5.77 12.08
N LEU A 139 5.88 -5.52 10.77
CA LEU A 139 5.14 -4.38 10.20
C LEU A 139 3.65 -4.43 10.52
N ASP A 140 3.03 -5.60 10.35
CA ASP A 140 1.60 -5.82 10.59
C ASP A 140 1.28 -5.92 12.10
N GLY A 141 2.29 -5.89 12.99
CA GLY A 141 2.09 -5.94 14.46
C GLY A 141 1.65 -7.30 14.98
N THR A 142 1.74 -8.35 14.16
CA THR A 142 1.27 -9.70 14.51
C THR A 142 2.19 -10.42 15.51
N VAL A 143 3.41 -9.93 15.71
CA VAL A 143 4.36 -10.43 16.69
C VAL A 143 4.63 -9.31 17.68
N THR A 144 4.09 -9.43 18.89
CA THR A 144 4.26 -8.42 19.93
C THR A 144 5.63 -8.57 20.61
N PRO A 145 6.15 -7.53 21.28
CA PRO A 145 7.45 -7.58 21.96
C PRO A 145 7.60 -8.69 23.01
N GLU A 146 6.49 -9.13 23.63
CA GLU A 146 6.48 -10.21 24.62
C GLU A 146 6.59 -11.61 23.97
N HIS A 147 6.38 -11.69 22.66
CA HIS A 147 6.38 -12.94 21.93
C HIS A 147 7.83 -13.42 21.69
N LYS A 148 8.13 -14.69 21.98
CA LYS A 148 9.47 -15.29 21.81
C LYS A 148 10.07 -15.17 20.39
N LYS A 149 9.22 -14.97 19.38
CA LYS A 149 9.61 -14.79 17.97
C LYS A 149 9.86 -13.33 17.59
N TYR A 150 9.70 -12.39 18.51
CA TYR A 150 9.98 -10.99 18.28
C TYR A 150 11.49 -10.78 18.21
N ASP A 151 11.94 -10.19 17.11
CA ASP A 151 13.33 -9.82 16.91
C ASP A 151 13.48 -8.30 17.07
N CYS A 152 13.97 -7.87 18.24
CA CYS A 152 14.14 -6.46 18.54
C CYS A 152 15.20 -5.78 17.65
N ALA A 153 16.20 -6.53 17.19
CA ALA A 153 17.23 -6.01 16.29
C ALA A 153 16.66 -5.79 14.89
N LEU A 154 15.86 -6.75 14.39
CA LEU A 154 15.11 -6.60 13.15
C LEU A 154 14.21 -5.37 13.18
N ASP A 155 13.41 -5.25 14.23
CA ASP A 155 12.44 -4.16 14.39
C ASP A 155 13.12 -2.78 14.33
N SER A 156 14.17 -2.59 15.15
CA SER A 156 14.95 -1.35 15.20
C SER A 156 15.60 -1.00 13.85
N LYS A 157 16.13 -2.00 13.13
CA LYS A 157 16.73 -1.78 11.80
C LYS A 157 15.68 -1.41 10.76
N LEU A 158 14.50 -2.04 10.79
CA LEU A 158 13.41 -1.68 9.89
C LEU A 158 12.86 -0.28 10.18
N CYS A 159 12.76 0.13 11.45
CA CYS A 159 12.44 1.51 11.83
C CYS A 159 13.46 2.50 11.22
N THR A 160 14.74 2.20 11.33
CA THR A 160 15.81 3.04 10.76
C THR A 160 15.70 3.13 9.23
N ILE A 161 15.44 2.01 8.56
CA ILE A 161 15.25 1.96 7.11
C ILE A 161 14.03 2.81 6.71
N LEU A 162 12.90 2.66 7.41
CA LEU A 162 11.68 3.43 7.19
C LEU A 162 11.93 4.94 7.35
N GLN A 163 12.60 5.36 8.43
CA GLN A 163 12.97 6.76 8.65
C GLN A 163 13.88 7.30 7.55
N SER A 164 14.89 6.52 7.13
CA SER A 164 15.83 6.92 6.07
C SER A 164 15.18 7.05 4.68
N SER A 165 14.02 6.44 4.49
CA SER A 165 13.26 6.49 3.24
C SER A 165 12.46 7.78 3.07
N ALA A 166 12.31 8.57 4.13
CA ALA A 166 11.63 9.85 4.08
C ALA A 166 12.47 10.95 3.44
N LEU A 167 11.79 11.89 2.78
CA LEU A 167 12.44 13.05 2.19
C LEU A 167 12.81 14.06 3.29
N LEU A 168 14.09 14.40 3.39
CA LEU A 168 14.60 15.23 4.48
C LEU A 168 14.36 16.74 4.31
N ALA A 169 14.19 17.21 3.08
CA ALA A 169 14.05 18.64 2.78
C ALA A 169 13.07 18.86 1.62
N ARG A 170 11.99 19.62 1.88
CA ARG A 170 11.01 20.27 0.96
C ARG A 170 9.69 20.54 1.70
N ASN A 171 8.76 21.25 1.07
CA ASN A 171 7.43 21.53 1.62
C ASN A 171 6.60 20.25 1.90
N ASP A 172 6.88 19.16 1.19
CA ASP A 172 6.18 17.88 1.32
C ASP A 172 6.93 16.88 2.24
N ASN A 173 7.87 17.37 3.06
CA ASN A 173 8.63 16.52 3.97
C ASN A 173 7.72 15.94 5.04
N VAL A 174 7.99 14.69 5.44
CA VAL A 174 7.24 13.98 6.50
C VAL A 174 8.08 13.81 7.76
N ASN A 175 9.21 14.53 7.86
CA ASN A 175 10.18 14.32 8.93
C ASN A 175 9.63 14.60 10.31
N TYR A 176 8.72 15.56 10.41
CA TYR A 176 8.07 15.91 11.66
C TYR A 176 7.25 14.73 12.24
N LEU A 177 6.82 13.77 11.42
CA LEU A 177 6.13 12.56 11.86
C LEU A 177 7.04 11.59 12.61
N PHE A 178 8.36 11.70 12.40
CA PHE A 178 9.36 10.90 13.13
C PHE A 178 9.86 11.58 14.40
N ILE A 179 9.48 12.83 14.67
CA ILE A 179 9.92 13.54 15.87
C ILE A 179 9.46 12.76 17.10
N TRP A 180 10.46 12.39 17.89
CA TRP A 180 10.30 11.56 19.06
C TRP A 180 10.17 12.43 20.31
N PRO A 181 9.19 12.17 21.21
CA PRO A 181 9.17 12.82 22.50
C PRO A 181 10.41 12.42 23.31
N ALA A 182 11.04 13.37 24.00
CA ALA A 182 12.35 13.17 24.66
C ALA A 182 12.40 12.03 25.70
N ASN A 183 11.26 11.51 26.16
CA ASN A 183 11.16 10.53 27.23
C ASN A 183 10.37 9.25 26.86
N SER A 184 10.09 9.04 25.57
CA SER A 184 9.31 7.87 25.15
C SER A 184 10.23 6.68 24.82
N GLU A 185 9.71 5.44 24.87
CA GLU A 185 10.35 4.20 24.39
C GLU A 185 10.50 4.10 22.86
N PRO A 186 11.70 3.84 22.29
CA PRO A 186 11.93 3.85 20.85
C PRO A 186 10.80 3.24 20.01
N TRP A 187 10.47 3.88 18.89
CA TRP A 187 9.43 3.40 17.97
C TRP A 187 9.57 1.91 17.67
N LYS A 188 8.48 1.17 17.89
CA LYS A 188 8.28 -0.13 17.28
C LYS A 188 7.86 0.06 15.83
N LEU A 189 8.26 -0.86 14.94
CA LEU A 189 7.99 -0.73 13.51
C LEU A 189 6.50 -0.56 13.21
N HIS A 190 5.67 -1.38 13.86
CA HIS A 190 4.23 -1.33 13.70
C HIS A 190 3.66 0.03 14.10
N ASP A 191 4.03 0.54 15.28
CA ASP A 191 3.50 1.80 15.82
C ASP A 191 3.88 2.98 14.93
N LEU A 192 5.14 3.01 14.47
CA LEU A 192 5.62 4.04 13.56
C LEU A 192 4.88 3.97 12.22
N TYR A 193 4.72 2.78 11.64
CA TYR A 193 4.01 2.60 10.39
C TYR A 193 2.52 2.98 10.51
N CYS A 194 1.85 2.59 11.59
CA CYS A 194 0.48 2.98 11.88
C CYS A 194 0.32 4.49 12.02
N ARG A 195 1.25 5.16 12.71
CA ARG A 195 1.26 6.62 12.81
C ARG A 195 1.39 7.28 11.44
N LEU A 196 2.36 6.85 10.62
CA LEU A 196 2.52 7.36 9.26
C LEU A 196 1.23 7.18 8.45
N LYS A 197 0.61 6.00 8.53
CA LYS A 197 -0.64 5.71 7.82
C LYS A 197 -1.76 6.66 8.24
N THR A 198 -1.96 6.84 9.54
CA THR A 198 -3.01 7.71 10.06
C THR A 198 -2.77 9.15 9.65
N ASP A 199 -1.60 9.71 9.97
CA ASP A 199 -1.31 11.14 9.78
C ASP A 199 -1.33 11.50 8.27
N LEU A 200 -0.78 10.65 7.41
CA LEU A 200 -0.73 10.91 5.96
C LEU A 200 -2.10 10.76 5.28
N THR A 201 -2.94 9.83 5.72
CA THR A 201 -4.32 9.71 5.18
C THR A 201 -5.24 10.80 5.70
N GLU A 202 -5.01 11.32 6.91
CA GLU A 202 -5.74 12.48 7.43
C GLU A 202 -5.41 13.75 6.65
N MET A 203 -4.13 14.00 6.36
CA MET A 203 -3.70 15.15 5.56
C MET A 203 -4.29 15.15 4.15
N GLU A 204 -4.40 13.99 3.52
CA GLU A 204 -5.08 13.85 2.24
C GLU A 204 -6.54 14.24 2.34
N LYS A 205 -7.29 13.71 3.32
CA LYS A 205 -8.71 14.07 3.53
C LYS A 205 -8.92 15.56 3.76
N ILE A 206 -8.01 16.21 4.50
CA ILE A 206 -8.04 17.66 4.71
C ILE A 206 -7.83 18.39 3.37
N THR A 207 -6.90 17.92 2.55
CA THR A 207 -6.60 18.48 1.23
C THR A 207 -7.79 18.33 0.28
N GLU A 208 -8.39 17.14 0.20
CA GLU A 208 -9.59 16.87 -0.59
C GLU A 208 -10.77 17.75 -0.13
N SER A 209 -10.99 17.86 1.17
CA SER A 209 -12.06 18.70 1.74
C SER A 209 -11.86 20.18 1.42
N THR A 210 -10.62 20.65 1.48
CA THR A 210 -10.26 22.03 1.12
C THR A 210 -10.53 22.30 -0.36
N LEU A 211 -10.12 21.40 -1.24
CA LEU A 211 -10.38 21.51 -2.68
C LEU A 211 -11.88 21.51 -2.99
N LEU A 212 -12.64 20.59 -2.37
CA LEU A 212 -14.09 20.51 -2.53
C LEU A 212 -14.80 21.80 -2.08
N ASN A 213 -14.32 22.41 -0.99
CA ASN A 213 -14.85 23.69 -0.52
C ASN A 213 -14.61 24.83 -1.52
N GLU A 214 -13.42 24.91 -2.13
CA GLU A 214 -13.12 25.89 -3.16
C GLU A 214 -13.98 25.67 -4.42
N VAL A 215 -14.16 24.42 -4.85
CA VAL A 215 -15.07 24.09 -5.97
C VAL A 215 -16.50 24.55 -5.67
N ARG A 216 -17.00 24.33 -4.45
CA ARG A 216 -18.34 24.81 -4.05
C ARG A 216 -18.44 26.34 -4.12
N LYS A 217 -17.42 27.07 -3.68
CA LYS A 217 -17.39 28.54 -3.79
C LYS A 217 -17.45 29.00 -5.24
N ILE A 218 -16.70 28.35 -6.13
CA ILE A 218 -16.71 28.64 -7.58
C ILE A 218 -18.12 28.38 -8.16
N CYS A 219 -18.75 27.25 -7.83
CA CYS A 219 -20.11 26.95 -8.28
C CYS A 219 -21.14 27.99 -7.79
N MET A 220 -21.04 28.43 -6.53
CA MET A 220 -21.89 29.50 -6.00
C MET A 220 -21.69 30.81 -6.75
N PHE A 221 -20.44 31.17 -7.06
CA PHE A 221 -20.13 32.36 -7.85
C PHE A 221 -20.71 32.25 -9.27
N GLN A 222 -20.57 31.10 -9.93
CA GLN A 222 -21.13 30.86 -11.26
C GLN A 222 -22.66 30.97 -11.26
N ALA A 223 -23.34 30.44 -10.24
CA ALA A 223 -24.79 30.59 -10.09
C ALA A 223 -25.21 32.07 -9.98
N ASN A 224 -24.45 32.88 -9.24
CA ASN A 224 -24.70 34.32 -9.14
C ASN A 224 -24.45 35.05 -10.46
N VAL A 225 -23.42 34.66 -11.22
CA VAL A 225 -23.14 35.22 -12.56
C VAL A 225 -24.28 34.89 -13.52
N HIS A 226 -24.75 33.64 -13.58
CA HIS A 226 -25.91 33.27 -14.41
C HIS A 226 -27.15 34.08 -14.04
N LYS A 227 -27.42 34.26 -12.74
CA LYS A 227 -28.54 35.09 -12.27
C LYS A 227 -28.41 36.54 -12.73
N LEU A 228 -27.21 37.11 -12.68
CA LEU A 228 -26.94 38.47 -13.16
C LEU A 228 -27.19 38.59 -14.67
N ILE A 229 -26.73 37.62 -15.47
CA ILE A 229 -26.95 37.58 -16.92
C ILE A 229 -28.45 37.57 -17.21
N THR A 230 -29.22 36.68 -16.57
CA THR A 230 -30.68 36.63 -16.73
C THR A 230 -31.35 37.96 -16.38
N ASN A 231 -30.96 38.60 -15.28
CA ASN A 231 -31.52 39.91 -14.92
C ASN A 231 -31.18 40.98 -15.97
N ILE A 232 -29.96 40.97 -16.53
CA ILE A 232 -29.56 41.90 -17.60
C ILE A 232 -30.41 41.66 -18.84
N ASP A 233 -30.59 40.41 -19.26
CA ASP A 233 -31.40 40.03 -20.42
C ASP A 233 -32.88 40.41 -20.25
N GLU A 234 -33.44 40.23 -19.04
CA GLU A 234 -34.80 40.65 -18.70
C GLU A 234 -34.95 42.19 -18.80
N HIS A 235 -34.01 42.94 -18.24
CA HIS A 235 -34.00 44.40 -18.35
C HIS A 235 -33.83 44.86 -19.81
N TRP A 236 -33.00 44.16 -20.58
CA TRP A 236 -32.80 44.42 -22.00
C TRP A 236 -34.10 44.25 -22.80
N ALA A 237 -34.75 43.10 -22.66
CA ALA A 237 -36.03 42.82 -23.31
C ALA A 237 -37.11 43.84 -22.94
N LYS A 238 -37.13 44.27 -21.67
CA LYS A 238 -38.04 45.33 -21.22
C LYS A 238 -37.75 46.67 -21.91
N ALA A 239 -36.49 47.08 -22.01
CA ALA A 239 -36.11 48.34 -22.66
C ALA A 239 -36.48 48.35 -24.15
N GLU A 240 -36.24 47.25 -24.86
CA GLU A 240 -36.65 47.09 -26.26
C GLU A 240 -38.18 47.22 -26.41
N SER A 241 -38.95 46.60 -25.50
CA SER A 241 -40.43 46.70 -25.52
C SER A 241 -40.96 48.13 -25.35
N MET A 242 -40.17 49.01 -24.72
CA MET A 242 -40.50 50.42 -24.51
C MET A 242 -40.04 51.34 -25.66
N GLY A 243 -39.51 50.78 -26.76
CA GLY A 243 -39.08 51.54 -27.95
C GLY A 243 -37.68 52.15 -27.83
N HIS A 244 -36.89 51.76 -26.83
CA HIS A 244 -35.51 52.16 -26.72
C HIS A 244 -34.62 51.22 -27.56
N THR A 245 -34.20 51.66 -28.74
CA THR A 245 -33.21 50.94 -29.56
C THR A 245 -31.80 51.18 -29.03
N LEU A 246 -31.14 50.11 -28.60
CA LEU A 246 -29.75 50.15 -28.12
C LEU A 246 -28.74 50.11 -29.28
N PRO A 247 -27.56 50.73 -29.12
CA PRO A 247 -26.50 50.65 -30.11
C PRO A 247 -26.03 49.20 -30.21
N ASN A 248 -25.99 48.70 -31.43
CA ASN A 248 -25.61 47.33 -31.74
C ASN A 248 -24.13 47.13 -31.36
N VAL A 249 -23.87 46.48 -30.22
CA VAL A 249 -22.52 46.12 -29.78
C VAL A 249 -22.12 44.91 -30.61
N LYS A 250 -21.49 45.13 -31.76
CA LYS A 250 -20.89 44.05 -32.53
C LYS A 250 -19.74 43.47 -31.71
N GLY A 251 -19.93 42.26 -31.19
CA GLY A 251 -18.90 41.43 -30.57
C GLY A 251 -17.90 40.90 -31.59
#